data_AF-A0A2V9RY39-F1
#
_entry.id   AF-A0A2V9RY39-F1
#
_cell.length_a   1.000
_cell.length_b   1.000
_cell.length_c   1.000
_cell.angle_alpha   90.00
_cell.angle_beta   90.00
_cell.angle_gamma   90.00
#
_symmetry.space_group_name_H-M   'P 1'
#
loop_
_entity.id
_entity.type
_entity.pdbx_description
1 polymer ?
#
loop_
_entity_poly.entity_id
_entity_poly.type
_entity_poly.pdbx_seq_one_letter_code
_entity_poly.pdbx_strand_id
1 'polypeptide(L)'
;MRAYQSANNADKMMDMGRKVLKLDPDMPEALEGVAQVLAERTRDTDLDKDQRWDESTKLAQHALETINDVAVPAGTTQDKVDAYKGFLRSNAYYVLGTVNYNREKFADAETNFRKSIEAYPQQPDPLAVLRLALSLDKQNKYPEALKFANQAVDLTQDSTTLGHLARNERDRLIQLTGGTVPPPGTKPPASAQNPGTPNK
;
A
#
# COMPACT_ATOMS: atom_id res chain seq x y z
N MET A 1 12.53 -13.29 -12.93
CA MET A 1 11.96 -12.31 -11.98
C MET A 1 10.45 -12.34 -12.03
N ARG A 2 9.78 -11.71 -13.01
CA ARG A 2 8.30 -11.69 -13.11
C ARG A 2 7.60 -13.04 -12.97
N ALA A 3 8.12 -14.09 -13.60
CA ALA A 3 7.55 -15.43 -13.50
C ALA A 3 7.54 -15.99 -12.07
N TYR A 4 8.51 -15.60 -11.22
CA TYR A 4 8.56 -15.98 -9.81
C TYR A 4 7.65 -15.11 -8.94
N GLN A 5 7.54 -13.81 -9.26
CA GLN A 5 6.57 -12.92 -8.63
C GLN A 5 5.13 -13.39 -8.87
N SER A 6 4.78 -13.72 -10.13
CA SER A 6 3.46 -14.27 -10.46
C SER A 6 3.18 -15.64 -9.86
N ALA A 7 4.23 -16.43 -9.60
CA ALA A 7 4.12 -17.75 -8.95
C ALA A 7 4.17 -17.67 -7.42
N ASN A 8 4.20 -16.47 -6.82
CA ASN A 8 4.39 -16.23 -5.38
C ASN A 8 5.59 -17.01 -4.79
N ASN A 9 6.66 -17.16 -5.57
CA ASN A 9 7.87 -17.86 -5.15
C ASN A 9 8.86 -16.86 -4.56
N ALA A 10 8.66 -16.51 -3.29
CA ALA A 10 9.44 -15.49 -2.60
C ALA A 10 10.94 -15.82 -2.56
N ASP A 11 11.32 -17.07 -2.29
CA ASP A 11 12.73 -17.46 -2.18
C ASP A 11 13.47 -17.30 -3.52
N LYS A 12 12.86 -17.77 -4.63
CA LYS A 12 13.45 -17.58 -5.96
C LYS A 12 13.43 -16.13 -6.40
N MET A 13 12.38 -15.38 -6.05
CA MET A 13 12.32 -13.96 -6.35
C MET A 13 13.45 -13.20 -5.63
N MET A 14 13.70 -13.53 -4.36
CA MET A 14 14.77 -12.95 -3.56
C MET A 14 16.15 -13.27 -4.14
N ASP A 15 16.43 -14.55 -4.40
CA ASP A 15 17.73 -14.97 -4.94
C ASP A 15 18.01 -14.35 -6.31
N MET A 16 17.00 -14.36 -7.19
CA MET A 16 17.14 -13.78 -8.52
C MET A 16 17.26 -12.27 -8.50
N GLY A 17 16.47 -11.59 -7.67
CA GLY A 17 16.55 -10.14 -7.52
C GLY A 17 17.92 -9.72 -7.03
N ARG A 18 18.45 -10.39 -6.00
CA ARG A 18 19.82 -10.13 -5.51
C ARG A 18 20.89 -10.39 -6.56
N LYS A 19 20.73 -11.40 -7.42
CA LYS A 19 21.67 -11.65 -8.53
C LYS A 19 21.61 -10.57 -9.60
N VAL A 20 20.42 -10.07 -9.95
CA VAL A 20 20.27 -8.94 -10.87
C VAL A 20 20.92 -7.69 -10.28
N LEU A 21 20.67 -7.38 -9.01
CA LEU A 21 21.24 -6.20 -8.34
C LEU A 21 22.77 -6.23 -8.18
N LYS A 22 23.40 -7.41 -8.29
CA LYS A 22 24.87 -7.52 -8.38
C LYS A 22 25.42 -7.09 -9.73
N LEU A 23 24.63 -7.24 -10.80
CA LEU A 23 25.01 -6.87 -12.17
C LEU A 23 24.59 -5.44 -12.50
N ASP A 24 23.41 -5.05 -12.04
CA ASP A 24 22.81 -3.73 -12.22
C ASP A 24 22.13 -3.30 -10.92
N PRO A 25 22.81 -2.51 -10.07
CA PRO A 25 22.29 -2.03 -8.79
C PRO A 25 21.07 -1.10 -8.92
N ASP A 26 20.85 -0.53 -10.10
CA ASP A 26 19.85 0.51 -10.34
C ASP A 26 18.63 -0.05 -11.08
N MET A 27 18.57 -1.38 -11.28
CA MET A 27 17.47 -2.06 -11.95
C MET A 27 16.17 -1.98 -11.11
N PRO A 28 15.18 -1.14 -11.47
CA PRO A 28 14.08 -0.83 -10.55
C PRO A 28 13.16 -2.02 -10.30
N GLU A 29 12.98 -2.90 -11.29
CA GLU A 29 12.22 -4.16 -11.15
C GLU A 29 12.87 -5.11 -10.13
N ALA A 30 14.20 -5.11 -10.03
CA ALA A 30 14.90 -5.96 -9.07
C ALA A 30 14.91 -5.36 -7.67
N LEU A 31 15.09 -4.03 -7.59
CA LEU A 31 14.99 -3.28 -6.33
C LEU A 31 13.60 -3.48 -5.70
N GLU A 32 12.53 -3.23 -6.47
CA GLU A 32 11.14 -3.41 -6.03
C GLU A 32 10.86 -4.85 -5.61
N GLY A 33 11.24 -5.83 -6.42
CA GLY A 33 10.93 -7.23 -6.13
C GLY A 33 11.61 -7.77 -4.87
N VAL A 34 12.87 -7.39 -4.62
CA VAL A 34 13.58 -7.74 -3.37
C VAL A 34 12.94 -7.01 -2.19
N ALA A 35 12.62 -5.72 -2.36
CA ALA A 35 11.96 -4.93 -1.33
C ALA A 35 10.60 -5.52 -0.91
N GLN A 36 9.80 -5.96 -1.88
CA GLN A 36 8.50 -6.59 -1.64
C GLN A 36 8.63 -7.88 -0.84
N VAL A 37 9.56 -8.77 -1.23
CA VAL A 37 9.79 -10.02 -0.49
C VAL A 37 10.20 -9.73 0.96
N LEU A 38 11.08 -8.76 1.18
CA LEU A 38 11.47 -8.35 2.52
C LEU A 38 10.27 -7.82 3.32
N ALA A 39 9.46 -6.94 2.76
CA ALA A 39 8.31 -6.36 3.45
C ALA A 39 7.25 -7.42 3.83
N GLU A 40 6.93 -8.34 2.92
CA GLU A 40 5.87 -9.33 3.11
C GLU A 40 6.27 -10.55 3.92
N ARG A 41 7.56 -10.92 3.90
CA ARG A 41 8.07 -12.13 4.57
C ARG A 41 8.73 -11.84 5.91
N THR A 42 8.90 -10.58 6.28
CA THR A 42 9.37 -10.21 7.62
C THR A 42 8.23 -10.35 8.61
N ARG A 43 8.44 -11.14 9.66
CA ARG A 43 7.47 -11.34 10.74
C ARG A 43 7.87 -10.51 11.95
N ASP A 44 6.89 -10.14 12.77
CA ASP A 44 7.16 -9.38 14.00
C ASP A 44 8.03 -10.14 15.02
N THR A 45 8.10 -11.47 14.88
CA THR A 45 8.90 -12.40 15.69
C THR A 45 10.34 -12.54 15.19
N ASP A 46 10.67 -12.03 14.01
CA ASP A 46 12.01 -12.14 13.44
C ASP A 46 12.97 -11.22 14.20
N LEU A 47 14.12 -11.76 14.64
CA LEU A 47 15.13 -10.98 15.39
C LEU A 47 15.73 -9.84 14.57
N ASP A 48 15.76 -10.00 13.25
CA ASP A 48 16.32 -9.04 12.29
C ASP A 48 15.24 -8.21 11.57
N LYS A 49 14.01 -8.18 12.10
CA LYS A 49 12.88 -7.51 11.43
C LYS A 49 13.15 -6.06 11.06
N ASP A 50 13.77 -5.30 11.96
CA ASP A 50 14.04 -3.89 11.73
C ASP A 50 15.07 -3.69 10.61
N GLN A 51 16.11 -4.52 10.59
CA GLN A 51 17.10 -4.53 9.52
C GLN A 51 16.45 -4.87 8.17
N ARG A 52 15.57 -5.87 8.13
CA ARG A 52 14.88 -6.29 6.90
C ARG A 52 13.90 -5.22 6.40
N TRP A 53 13.20 -4.54 7.31
CA TRP A 53 12.33 -3.42 6.98
C TRP A 53 13.09 -2.18 6.51
N ASP A 54 14.26 -1.89 7.10
CA ASP A 54 15.13 -0.82 6.63
C ASP A 54 15.71 -1.11 5.25
N GLU A 55 16.16 -2.35 5.01
CA GLU A 55 16.61 -2.79 3.69
C GLU A 55 15.47 -2.69 2.67
N SER A 56 14.28 -3.18 3.00
CA SER A 56 13.08 -3.08 2.15
C SER A 56 12.77 -1.62 1.78
N THR A 57 12.78 -0.73 2.78
CA THR A 57 12.51 0.70 2.59
C THR A 57 13.55 1.34 1.67
N LYS A 58 14.84 1.07 1.90
CA LYS A 58 15.93 1.60 1.08
C LYS A 58 15.81 1.14 -0.38
N LEU A 59 15.55 -0.14 -0.60
CA LEU A 59 15.40 -0.70 -1.95
C LEU A 59 14.18 -0.13 -2.67
N ALA A 60 13.03 -0.01 -1.99
CA ALA A 60 11.83 0.59 -2.59
C ALA A 60 12.02 2.08 -2.92
N GLN A 61 12.71 2.85 -2.06
CA GLN A 61 13.09 4.24 -2.35
C GLN A 61 14.03 4.32 -3.55
N HIS A 62 15.04 3.46 -3.60
CA HIS A 62 15.98 3.43 -4.72
C HIS A 62 15.28 3.06 -6.04
N ALA A 63 14.28 2.17 -6.01
CA ALA A 63 13.45 1.89 -7.17
C ALA A 63 12.71 3.15 -7.65
N LEU A 64 12.15 3.95 -6.74
CA LEU A 64 11.47 5.21 -7.09
C LEU A 64 12.39 6.21 -7.78
N GLU A 65 13.65 6.28 -7.37
CA GLU A 65 14.67 7.16 -7.93
C GLU A 65 15.05 6.74 -9.36
N THR A 66 15.16 5.43 -9.60
CA THR A 66 15.71 4.84 -10.83
C THR A 66 14.64 4.50 -11.89
N ILE A 67 13.35 4.51 -11.55
CA ILE A 67 12.24 4.20 -12.49
C ILE A 67 12.25 5.06 -13.75
N ASN A 68 12.73 6.31 -13.66
CA ASN A 68 12.73 7.20 -14.82
C ASN A 68 13.79 6.81 -15.86
N ASP A 69 14.83 6.10 -15.45
CA ASP A 69 16.01 5.74 -16.25
C ASP A 69 15.92 4.33 -16.85
N VAL A 70 14.78 3.65 -16.67
CA VAL A 70 14.50 2.33 -17.25
C VAL A 70 14.75 2.33 -18.76
N ALA A 71 15.56 1.38 -19.23
CA ALA A 71 15.80 1.16 -20.64
C ALA A 71 14.50 0.78 -21.37
N VAL A 72 14.16 1.56 -22.41
CA VAL A 72 12.96 1.35 -23.22
C VAL A 72 13.35 0.70 -24.55
N PRO A 73 12.82 -0.48 -24.89
CA PRO A 73 13.04 -1.09 -26.21
C PRO A 73 12.52 -0.20 -27.35
N ALA A 74 13.27 -0.15 -28.45
CA ALA A 74 12.87 0.59 -29.64
C ALA A 74 11.49 0.13 -30.16
N GLY A 75 10.64 1.10 -30.55
CA GLY A 75 9.28 0.82 -31.01
C GLY A 75 8.23 0.63 -29.91
N THR A 76 8.61 0.75 -28.63
CA THR A 76 7.64 0.79 -27.52
C THR A 76 6.89 2.12 -27.54
N THR A 77 5.55 2.07 -27.50
CA THR A 77 4.72 3.29 -27.45
C THR A 77 4.86 3.98 -26.10
N GLN A 78 4.73 5.31 -26.07
CA GLN A 78 4.84 6.10 -24.85
C GLN A 78 3.85 5.61 -23.77
N ASP A 79 2.60 5.32 -24.15
CA ASP A 79 1.59 4.79 -23.22
C ASP A 79 2.02 3.49 -22.51
N LYS A 80 2.74 2.60 -23.21
CA LYS A 80 3.26 1.36 -22.62
C LYS A 80 4.42 1.63 -21.67
N VAL A 81 5.27 2.61 -22.00
CA VAL A 81 6.36 3.06 -21.12
C VAL A 81 5.78 3.65 -19.84
N ASP A 82 4.81 4.56 -19.97
CA ASP A 82 4.19 5.25 -18.84
C ASP A 82 3.41 4.27 -17.96
N ALA A 83 2.67 3.33 -18.56
CA ALA A 83 2.00 2.27 -17.82
C ALA A 83 2.99 1.40 -17.04
N TYR A 84 4.12 1.02 -17.66
CA TYR A 84 5.14 0.22 -16.99
C TYR A 84 5.81 0.96 -15.83
N LYS A 85 6.19 2.22 -16.03
CA LYS A 85 6.75 3.07 -14.98
C LYS A 85 5.74 3.33 -13.85
N GLY A 86 4.47 3.55 -14.21
CA GLY A 86 3.37 3.70 -13.26
C GLY A 86 3.18 2.45 -12.41
N PHE A 87 3.19 1.26 -13.02
CA PHE A 87 3.12 -0.02 -12.33
C PHE A 87 4.28 -0.20 -11.32
N LEU A 88 5.53 0.00 -11.74
CA LEU A 88 6.68 -0.09 -10.84
C LEU A 88 6.59 0.91 -9.68
N ARG A 89 6.16 2.15 -9.97
CA ARG A 89 6.00 3.20 -8.96
C ARG A 89 4.89 2.84 -7.97
N SER A 90 3.79 2.28 -8.47
CA SER A 90 2.69 1.78 -7.66
C SER A 90 3.15 0.71 -6.67
N ASN A 91 3.92 -0.27 -7.15
CA ASN A 91 4.45 -1.33 -6.31
C ASN A 91 5.48 -0.82 -5.28
N ALA A 92 6.40 0.05 -5.68
CA ALA A 92 7.38 0.60 -4.74
C ALA A 92 6.71 1.38 -3.59
N TYR A 93 5.68 2.17 -3.90
CA TYR A 93 4.87 2.82 -2.86
C TYR A 93 4.07 1.83 -2.02
N TYR A 94 3.53 0.75 -2.61
CA TYR A 94 2.88 -0.30 -1.84
C TYR A 94 3.83 -0.96 -0.83
N VAL A 95 5.07 -1.22 -1.22
CA VAL A 95 6.10 -1.78 -0.32
C VAL A 95 6.38 -0.83 0.84
N LEU A 96 6.58 0.47 0.56
CA LEU A 96 6.76 1.48 1.62
C LEU A 96 5.55 1.56 2.55
N GLY A 97 4.34 1.51 2.00
CA GLY A 97 3.10 1.48 2.79
C GLY A 97 3.03 0.26 3.70
N THR A 98 3.45 -0.90 3.19
CA THR A 98 3.48 -2.17 3.93
C THR A 98 4.46 -2.14 5.08
N VAL A 99 5.68 -1.68 4.85
CA VAL A 99 6.69 -1.54 5.92
C VAL A 99 6.20 -0.56 6.99
N ASN A 100 5.63 0.58 6.58
CA ASN A 100 5.07 1.54 7.53
C ASN A 100 3.89 0.97 8.33
N TYR A 101 3.00 0.21 7.68
CA TYR A 101 1.89 -0.45 8.36
C TYR A 101 2.38 -1.45 9.42
N ASN A 102 3.35 -2.29 9.06
CA ASN A 102 3.93 -3.28 9.98
C ASN A 102 4.70 -2.62 11.13
N ARG A 103 5.26 -1.42 10.90
CA ARG A 103 5.86 -0.56 11.94
C ARG A 103 4.85 0.28 12.71
N GLU A 104 3.55 0.04 12.52
CA GLU A 104 2.44 0.78 13.12
C GLU A 104 2.42 2.29 12.82
N LYS A 105 3.16 2.72 11.78
CA LYS A 105 3.17 4.10 11.27
C LYS A 105 1.99 4.30 10.31
N PHE A 106 0.77 4.20 10.83
CA PHE A 106 -0.43 4.11 10.00
C PHE A 106 -0.70 5.34 9.11
N ALA A 107 -0.31 6.55 9.53
CA ALA A 107 -0.44 7.75 8.71
C ALA A 107 0.54 7.76 7.50
N ASP A 108 1.77 7.28 7.71
CA ASP A 108 2.74 7.11 6.63
C ASP A 108 2.32 5.96 5.69
N ALA A 109 1.76 4.90 6.26
CA ALA A 109 1.19 3.79 5.49
C ALA A 109 0.04 4.28 4.59
N GLU A 110 -0.91 5.03 5.15
CA GLU A 110 -2.00 5.67 4.40
C GLU A 110 -1.46 6.49 3.22
N THR A 111 -0.48 7.36 3.48
CA THR A 111 0.13 8.22 2.46
C THR A 111 0.73 7.41 1.31
N ASN A 112 1.46 6.34 1.63
CA ASN A 112 2.10 5.51 0.61
C ASN A 112 1.10 4.62 -0.14
N PHE A 113 0.08 4.07 0.51
CA PHE A 113 -0.95 3.31 -0.20
C PHE A 113 -1.78 4.20 -1.14
N ARG A 114 -2.05 5.46 -0.78
CA ARG A 114 -2.67 6.42 -1.71
C ARG A 114 -1.79 6.66 -2.94
N LYS A 115 -0.50 6.94 -2.73
CA LYS A 115 0.46 7.12 -3.83
C LYS A 115 0.56 5.87 -4.71
N SER A 116 0.46 4.67 -4.13
CA SER A 116 0.44 3.42 -4.88
C SER A 116 -0.76 3.35 -5.84
N ILE A 117 -1.96 3.64 -5.35
CA ILE A 117 -3.19 3.65 -6.15
C ILE A 117 -3.13 4.74 -7.24
N GLU A 118 -2.64 5.93 -6.89
CA GLU A 118 -2.53 7.08 -7.79
C GLU A 118 -1.47 6.89 -8.90
N ALA A 119 -0.41 6.12 -8.62
CA ALA A 119 0.66 5.88 -9.58
C ALA A 119 0.25 4.93 -10.72
N TYR A 120 -0.78 4.10 -10.52
CA TYR A 120 -1.28 3.16 -11.53
C TYR A 120 -2.81 3.05 -11.51
N PRO A 121 -3.53 4.15 -11.83
CA PRO A 121 -4.97 4.26 -11.61
C PRO A 121 -5.80 3.40 -12.57
N GLN A 122 -5.22 2.98 -13.70
CA GLN A 122 -5.91 2.16 -14.70
C GLN A 122 -6.18 0.73 -14.24
N GLN A 123 -5.40 0.24 -13.27
CA GLN A 123 -5.58 -1.08 -12.68
C GLN A 123 -5.11 -1.04 -11.22
N PRO A 124 -5.92 -0.45 -10.32
CA PRO A 124 -5.60 -0.37 -8.91
C PRO A 124 -5.44 -1.77 -8.30
N ASP A 125 -4.40 -1.99 -7.50
CA ASP A 125 -4.25 -3.23 -6.75
C ASP A 125 -5.30 -3.28 -5.61
N PRO A 126 -6.24 -4.24 -5.62
CA PRO A 126 -7.24 -4.37 -4.55
C PRO A 126 -6.61 -4.58 -3.17
N LEU A 127 -5.41 -5.18 -3.09
CA LEU A 127 -4.73 -5.37 -1.81
C LEU A 127 -4.18 -4.04 -1.27
N ALA A 128 -3.63 -3.17 -2.11
CA ALA A 128 -3.27 -1.81 -1.73
C ALA A 128 -4.49 -1.00 -1.23
N VAL A 129 -5.63 -1.12 -1.91
CA VAL A 129 -6.89 -0.47 -1.50
C VAL A 129 -7.39 -0.98 -0.15
N LEU A 130 -7.34 -2.30 0.09
CA LEU A 130 -7.70 -2.87 1.39
C LEU A 130 -6.73 -2.41 2.50
N ARG A 131 -5.43 -2.39 2.24
CA ARG A 131 -4.43 -1.94 3.23
C ARG A 131 -4.55 -0.44 3.53
N LEU A 132 -4.99 0.37 2.57
CA LEU A 132 -5.37 1.75 2.82
C LEU A 132 -6.55 1.84 3.80
N ALA A 133 -7.61 1.05 3.59
CA ALA A 133 -8.75 0.98 4.51
C ALA A 133 -8.31 0.58 5.93
N LEU A 134 -7.49 -0.46 6.06
CA LEU A 134 -6.94 -0.91 7.34
C LEU A 134 -6.05 0.15 8.01
N SER A 135 -5.26 0.90 7.23
CA SER A 135 -4.44 2.00 7.75
C SER A 135 -5.29 3.15 8.28
N LEU A 136 -6.43 3.42 7.65
CA LEU A 136 -7.40 4.42 8.09
C LEU A 136 -8.17 3.96 9.33
N ASP A 137 -8.57 2.68 9.39
CA ASP A 137 -9.20 2.06 10.55
C ASP A 137 -8.31 2.15 11.79
N LYS A 138 -7.01 1.83 11.66
CA LYS A 138 -6.03 1.97 12.74
C LYS A 138 -5.83 3.41 13.22
N GLN A 139 -6.22 4.40 12.42
CA GLN A 139 -6.25 5.82 12.79
C GLN A 139 -7.63 6.28 13.30
N ASN A 140 -8.60 5.37 13.45
CA ASN A 140 -10.01 5.64 13.77
C ASN A 140 -10.73 6.54 12.75
N LYS A 141 -10.21 6.63 11.52
CA LYS A 141 -10.83 7.37 10.41
C LYS A 141 -11.90 6.50 9.72
N TYR A 142 -12.91 6.10 10.48
CA TYR A 142 -13.86 5.06 10.06
C TYR A 142 -14.67 5.39 8.79
N PRO A 143 -15.17 6.63 8.59
CA PRO A 143 -15.90 6.95 7.35
C PRO A 143 -15.03 6.80 6.10
N GLU A 144 -13.78 7.24 6.15
CA GLU A 144 -12.82 7.08 5.07
C GLU A 144 -12.39 5.63 4.90
N ALA A 145 -12.14 4.91 5.99
CA ALA A 145 -11.82 3.48 5.97
C ALA A 145 -12.95 2.69 5.27
N LEU A 146 -14.21 2.97 5.60
CA LEU A 146 -15.37 2.31 5.02
C LEU A 146 -15.48 2.57 3.51
N LYS A 147 -15.18 3.80 3.06
CA LYS A 147 -15.11 4.13 1.64
C LYS A 147 -14.13 3.23 0.89
N PHE A 148 -12.91 3.07 1.40
CA PHE A 148 -11.89 2.24 0.76
C PHE A 148 -12.13 0.73 0.95
N ALA A 149 -12.75 0.31 2.05
CA ALA A 149 -13.18 -1.07 2.24
C ALA A 149 -14.26 -1.46 1.21
N ASN A 150 -15.25 -0.60 0.96
CA ASN A 150 -16.22 -0.79 -0.11
C ASN A 150 -15.55 -0.89 -1.48
N GLN A 151 -14.62 0.02 -1.78
CA GLN A 151 -13.86 -0.04 -3.03
C GLN A 151 -13.08 -1.35 -3.18
N ALA A 152 -12.46 -1.86 -2.11
CA ALA A 152 -11.78 -3.15 -2.13
C ALA A 152 -12.74 -4.31 -2.39
N VAL A 153 -13.97 -4.26 -1.85
CA VAL A 153 -15.03 -5.23 -2.16
C VAL A 153 -15.41 -5.18 -3.63
N ASP A 154 -15.59 -3.99 -4.21
CA ASP A 154 -15.97 -3.82 -5.62
C ASP A 154 -14.89 -4.34 -6.59
N LEU A 155 -13.62 -4.28 -6.18
CA LEU A 155 -12.48 -4.76 -6.96
C LEU A 155 -12.18 -6.25 -6.80
N THR A 156 -12.91 -6.96 -5.92
CA THR A 156 -12.61 -8.37 -5.57
C THR A 156 -13.81 -9.29 -5.68
N GLN A 157 -13.56 -10.55 -6.02
CA GLN A 157 -14.60 -11.57 -6.10
C GLN A 157 -14.88 -12.19 -4.73
N ASP A 158 -16.12 -12.61 -4.49
CA ASP A 158 -16.53 -13.23 -3.22
C ASP A 158 -15.74 -14.47 -2.86
N SER A 159 -15.50 -15.32 -3.85
CA SER A 159 -14.78 -16.59 -3.73
C SER A 159 -13.28 -16.47 -3.41
N THR A 160 -12.72 -15.26 -3.33
CA THR A 160 -11.27 -15.07 -3.10
C THR A 160 -10.99 -14.72 -1.65
N THR A 161 -9.84 -15.18 -1.13
CA THR A 161 -9.38 -14.83 0.22
C THR A 161 -9.34 -13.31 0.45
N LEU A 162 -8.81 -12.56 -0.52
CA LEU A 162 -8.76 -11.10 -0.45
C LEU A 162 -10.16 -10.49 -0.39
N GLY A 163 -11.09 -11.02 -1.18
CA GLY A 163 -12.48 -10.61 -1.14
C GLY A 163 -13.11 -10.81 0.23
N HIS A 164 -12.93 -11.99 0.83
CA HIS A 164 -13.46 -12.27 2.17
C HIS A 164 -12.89 -11.29 3.20
N LEU A 165 -11.59 -10.99 3.14
CA LEU A 165 -10.97 -9.99 4.01
C LEU A 165 -11.56 -8.58 3.82
N ALA A 166 -11.78 -8.17 2.57
CA ALA A 166 -12.38 -6.86 2.27
C ALA A 166 -13.81 -6.73 2.81
N ARG A 167 -14.64 -7.77 2.67
CA ARG A 167 -16.01 -7.78 3.21
C ARG A 167 -16.03 -7.80 4.73
N ASN A 168 -15.17 -8.61 5.35
CA ASN A 168 -15.07 -8.65 6.81
C ASN A 168 -14.70 -7.28 7.39
N GLU A 169 -13.73 -6.59 6.77
CA GLU A 169 -13.34 -5.26 7.23
C GLU A 169 -14.44 -4.22 7.01
N ARG A 170 -15.08 -4.23 5.83
CA ARG A 170 -16.25 -3.39 5.56
C ARG A 170 -17.36 -3.59 6.60
N ASP A 171 -17.73 -4.84 6.87
CA ASP A 171 -18.83 -5.19 7.76
C ASP A 171 -18.52 -4.79 9.22
N ARG A 172 -17.27 -4.98 9.66
CA ARG A 172 -16.77 -4.47 10.94
C ARG A 172 -16.89 -2.95 11.02
N LEU A 173 -16.47 -2.23 9.97
CA LEU A 173 -16.54 -0.77 9.92
C LEU A 173 -17.99 -0.26 9.94
N ILE A 174 -18.92 -0.93 9.26
CA ILE A 174 -20.36 -0.61 9.31
C ILE A 174 -20.89 -0.71 10.74
N GLN A 175 -20.51 -1.74 11.48
CA GLN A 175 -20.91 -1.89 12.88
C GLN A 175 -20.32 -0.77 13.77
N LEU A 176 -19.06 -0.41 13.56
CA LEU A 176 -18.39 0.67 14.31
C LEU A 176 -19.00 2.05 14.02
N THR A 177 -19.49 2.30 12.81
CA THR A 177 -20.16 3.56 12.44
C THR A 177 -21.67 3.55 12.72
N GLY A 178 -22.18 2.58 13.50
CA GLY A 178 -23.59 2.53 13.91
C GLY A 178 -24.57 2.17 12.78
N GLY A 179 -24.11 1.48 11.73
CA GLY A 179 -24.97 1.01 10.64
C GLY A 179 -25.37 2.07 9.60
N THR A 180 -24.88 3.31 9.71
CA THR A 180 -25.22 4.38 8.77
C THR A 180 -23.97 4.92 8.08
N VAL A 181 -23.93 4.79 6.75
CA VAL A 181 -23.01 5.57 5.89
C VAL A 181 -23.34 7.06 6.12
N PRO A 182 -22.41 7.89 6.63
CA PRO A 182 -22.64 9.32 6.66
C PRO A 182 -22.57 9.86 5.23
N PRO A 183 -23.52 10.71 4.79
CA PRO A 183 -23.38 11.37 3.51
C PRO A 183 -22.15 12.31 3.53
N PRO A 184 -21.45 12.49 2.40
CA PRO A 184 -20.28 13.35 2.35
C PRO A 184 -20.69 14.80 2.63
N GLY A 185 -20.21 15.39 3.73
CA GLY A 185 -20.28 16.84 3.94
C GLY A 185 -20.62 17.38 5.32
N THR A 186 -20.76 16.56 6.37
CA THR A 186 -21.03 17.13 7.71
C THR A 186 -19.74 17.60 8.39
N LYS A 187 -19.56 18.93 8.45
CA LYS A 187 -18.53 19.58 9.27
C LYS A 187 -18.63 19.09 10.73
N PRO A 188 -17.49 18.99 11.45
CA PRO A 188 -17.49 18.69 12.88
C PRO A 188 -18.37 19.68 13.65
N PRO A 189 -19.15 19.25 14.64
CA PRO A 189 -19.90 20.17 15.49
C PRO A 189 -18.92 21.09 16.22
N ALA A 190 -19.18 22.39 16.16
CA ALA A 190 -18.43 23.40 16.88
C ALA A 190 -18.48 23.08 18.39
N SER A 191 -17.29 23.03 19.01
CA SER A 191 -17.12 22.92 20.45
C SER A 191 -17.93 24.00 21.16
N ALA A 192 -18.93 23.58 21.94
CA ALA A 192 -19.71 24.44 22.80
C ALA A 192 -18.78 25.12 23.82
N GLN A 193 -18.70 26.46 23.75
CA GLN A 193 -18.07 27.28 24.77
C GLN A 193 -18.90 27.14 26.06
N ASN A 194 -18.22 26.79 27.15
CA ASN A 194 -18.78 26.81 28.49
C ASN A 194 -19.22 28.25 28.87
N PRO A 195 -20.41 28.45 29.46
CA PRO A 195 -20.78 29.74 30.01
C PRO A 195 -19.97 30.02 31.28
N GLY A 196 -19.24 31.14 31.26
CA GLY A 196 -18.50 31.64 32.42
C GLY A 196 -19.42 31.95 33.59
N THR A 197 -19.00 31.54 34.79
CA THR A 197 -19.59 31.89 36.08
C THR A 197 -19.50 33.40 36.35
N PRO A 198 -20.55 34.05 36.88
CA PRO A 198 -20.47 35.43 37.32
C PRO A 198 -19.82 35.50 38.72
N ASN A 199 -18.84 36.38 38.89
CA ASN A 199 -18.32 36.72 40.22
C ASN A 199 -18.64 38.18 40.55
N LYS A 200 -18.90 38.37 41.84
CA LYS A 200 -19.47 39.54 42.53
C LYS A 200 -18.73 40.86 42.31
#